data_AF-A0A932Q1L6-F1
#
_entry.id   AF-A0A932Q1L6-F1
#
_cell.length_a   1.000
_cell.length_b   1.000
_cell.length_c   1.000
_cell.angle_alpha   90.00
_cell.angle_beta   90.00
_cell.angle_gamma   90.00
#
_symmetry.space_group_name_H-M   'P 1'
#
loop_
_entity.id
_entity.type
_entity.pdbx_description
1 polymer ?
#
loop_
_entity_poly.entity_id
_entity_poly.type
_entity_poly.pdbx_seq_one_letter_code
_entity_poly.pdbx_strand_id
1 'polypeptide(L)'
;MAEPPYGVIWNRMKTGMVVPFLGAGASFVGRPPNAEWKADDMQFLPSGRELSNFLAVETSFPSDLPKDRDDLSKVSSYYADISGRRTLRERLREVFVREYPRGALHDFLAAVPAPMVAVVTNYDTLLEQAFRAVGKPYDLVIYPADRKDIANAILWWPHGAPEPQVKAPNELDIDLSKTSVIYKMHGTIHPEVNKWDNFVITEEDYVEFLSRMTANTAVPSIFYEHFRERSFLFLGYSLGDWNLRVILKNLSKYLSKRTSDGDDEVLPSWSIQFKPSELDRKLWEKRNVNIFDIAIDEFVAKLSEQPKK
;
A
#
# COMPACT_ATOMS: atom_id res chain seq x y z
N MET A 1 9.42 -8.40 24.62
CA MET A 1 8.78 -7.27 23.91
C MET A 1 7.27 -7.39 24.10
N ALA A 2 6.52 -6.28 24.06
CA ALA A 2 5.07 -6.33 24.18
C ALA A 2 4.46 -7.06 22.96
N GLU A 3 3.48 -7.92 23.20
CA GLU A 3 2.74 -8.59 22.12
C GLU A 3 1.66 -7.65 21.54
N PRO A 4 1.30 -7.80 20.25
CA PRO A 4 0.14 -7.15 19.69
C PRO A 4 -1.15 -7.51 20.46
N PRO A 5 -2.10 -6.57 20.63
CA PRO A 5 -3.38 -6.87 21.26
C PRO A 5 -4.31 -7.60 20.26
N TYR A 6 -3.99 -8.86 19.93
CA TYR A 6 -4.64 -9.65 18.88
C TYR A 6 -6.17 -9.65 18.97
N GLY A 7 -6.74 -9.88 20.16
CA GLY A 7 -8.19 -9.88 20.35
C GLY A 7 -8.84 -8.52 20.07
N VAL A 8 -8.18 -7.41 20.41
CA VAL A 8 -8.67 -6.05 20.13
C VAL A 8 -8.61 -5.77 18.64
N ILE A 9 -7.48 -6.08 17.99
CA ILE A 9 -7.29 -5.90 16.54
C ILE A 9 -8.35 -6.72 15.79
N TRP A 10 -8.51 -8.00 16.14
CA TRP A 10 -9.47 -8.88 15.50
C TRP A 10 -10.93 -8.42 15.68
N ASN A 11 -11.34 -8.05 16.91
CA ASN A 11 -12.71 -7.60 17.17
C ASN A 11 -13.07 -6.33 16.39
N ARG A 12 -12.12 -5.42 16.21
CA ARG A 12 -12.32 -4.22 15.39
C ARG A 12 -12.27 -4.55 13.89
N MET A 13 -11.41 -5.47 13.46
CA MET A 13 -11.30 -5.85 12.07
C MET A 13 -12.56 -6.60 11.57
N LYS A 14 -13.07 -7.57 12.34
CA LYS A 14 -14.28 -8.33 12.00
C LYS A 14 -15.56 -7.49 11.96
N THR A 15 -15.51 -6.26 12.50
CA THR A 15 -16.62 -5.28 12.50
C THR A 15 -16.37 -4.11 11.53
N GLY A 16 -15.32 -4.15 10.71
CA GLY A 16 -15.04 -3.10 9.72
C GLY A 16 -14.49 -1.79 10.31
N MET A 17 -13.96 -1.85 11.54
CA MET A 17 -13.42 -0.70 12.29
C MET A 17 -11.89 -0.55 12.16
N VAL A 18 -11.27 -1.32 11.27
CA VAL A 18 -9.84 -1.26 10.95
C VAL A 18 -9.67 -1.00 9.46
N VAL A 19 -8.77 -0.07 9.12
CA VAL A 19 -8.27 0.19 7.77
C VAL A 19 -6.90 -0.48 7.64
N PRO A 20 -6.79 -1.63 6.96
CA PRO A 20 -5.50 -2.21 6.61
C PRO A 20 -4.77 -1.27 5.66
N PHE A 21 -3.52 -0.98 5.98
CA PHE A 21 -2.65 -0.17 5.15
C PHE A 21 -1.45 -1.07 4.80
N LEU A 22 -1.26 -1.40 3.51
CA LEU A 22 -0.30 -2.40 3.03
C LEU A 22 0.83 -1.77 2.22
N GLY A 23 2.05 -1.93 2.75
CA GLY A 23 3.30 -1.49 2.14
C GLY A 23 4.02 -2.62 1.43
N ALA A 24 5.18 -2.33 0.83
CA ALA A 24 5.92 -3.30 0.02
C ALA A 24 6.23 -4.59 0.79
N GLY A 25 6.47 -4.50 2.11
CA GLY A 25 6.70 -5.66 2.97
C GLY A 25 5.51 -6.62 3.09
N ALA A 26 4.28 -6.17 2.83
CA ALA A 26 3.09 -7.02 2.83
C ALA A 26 3.15 -8.09 1.72
N SER A 27 3.82 -7.77 0.61
CA SER A 27 4.00 -8.69 -0.52
C SER A 27 5.15 -9.68 -0.31
N PHE A 28 5.92 -9.59 0.80
CA PHE A 28 6.98 -10.54 1.14
C PHE A 28 6.53 -11.65 2.10
N VAL A 29 5.28 -11.63 2.53
CA VAL A 29 4.66 -12.69 3.34
C VAL A 29 4.77 -14.02 2.59
N GLY A 30 5.46 -15.00 3.17
CA GLY A 30 5.78 -16.28 2.53
C GLY A 30 7.09 -16.31 1.71
N ARG A 31 7.82 -15.21 1.60
CA ARG A 31 9.18 -15.19 1.02
C ARG A 31 10.15 -15.89 1.99
N PRO A 32 10.97 -16.86 1.54
CA PRO A 32 11.90 -17.54 2.45
C PRO A 32 12.89 -16.54 3.10
N PRO A 33 13.25 -16.73 4.37
CA PRO A 33 14.23 -15.88 5.03
C PRO A 33 15.55 -15.84 4.26
N ASN A 34 16.10 -14.64 4.06
CA ASN A 34 17.35 -14.40 3.33
C ASN A 34 17.34 -14.79 1.84
N ALA A 35 16.20 -15.16 1.25
CA ALA A 35 16.12 -15.35 -0.19
C ALA A 35 16.36 -14.00 -0.89
N GLU A 36 17.25 -13.97 -1.87
CA GLU A 36 17.53 -12.78 -2.69
C GLU A 36 16.70 -12.81 -3.96
N TRP A 37 16.14 -11.66 -4.34
CA TRP A 37 15.43 -11.54 -5.59
C TRP A 37 16.42 -11.58 -6.76
N LYS A 38 16.09 -12.37 -7.79
CA LYS A 38 16.89 -12.47 -8.99
C LYS A 38 16.04 -12.23 -10.23
N ALA A 39 16.56 -11.44 -11.16
CA ALA A 39 15.83 -11.05 -12.37
C ALA A 39 15.67 -12.21 -13.37
N ASP A 40 16.55 -13.22 -13.31
CA ASP A 40 16.50 -14.44 -14.12
C ASP A 40 15.59 -15.52 -13.54
N ASP A 41 15.35 -15.50 -12.23
CA ASP A 41 14.52 -16.46 -11.49
C ASP A 41 13.57 -15.74 -10.51
N MET A 42 12.58 -15.06 -11.07
CA MET A 42 11.63 -14.19 -10.36
C MET A 42 10.55 -14.98 -9.61
N GLN A 43 10.92 -15.75 -8.58
CA GLN A 43 9.99 -16.57 -7.80
C GLN A 43 9.08 -15.77 -6.85
N PHE A 44 9.51 -14.56 -6.49
CA PHE A 44 8.79 -13.63 -5.61
C PHE A 44 9.05 -12.18 -6.05
N LEU A 45 8.31 -11.24 -5.46
CA LEU A 45 8.42 -9.82 -5.77
C LEU A 45 9.71 -9.21 -5.18
N PRO A 46 10.36 -8.27 -5.88
CA PRO A 46 11.54 -7.57 -5.36
C PRO A 46 11.16 -6.63 -4.22
N SER A 47 12.10 -6.43 -3.31
CA SER A 47 12.08 -5.27 -2.42
C SER A 47 12.38 -3.98 -3.18
N GLY A 48 12.01 -2.83 -2.62
CA GLY A 48 12.32 -1.53 -3.22
C GLY A 48 13.82 -1.36 -3.47
N ARG A 49 14.66 -1.84 -2.55
CA ARG A 49 16.12 -1.87 -2.69
C ARG A 49 16.59 -2.79 -3.82
N GLU A 50 16.03 -3.99 -3.94
CA GLU A 50 16.39 -4.93 -5.01
C GLU A 50 15.98 -4.39 -6.38
N LEU A 51 14.77 -3.83 -6.49
CA LEU A 51 14.31 -3.18 -7.71
C LEU A 51 15.16 -1.97 -8.07
N SER A 52 15.54 -1.15 -7.09
CA SER A 52 16.43 0.00 -7.27
C SER A 52 17.78 -0.45 -7.83
N ASN A 53 18.42 -1.44 -7.19
CA ASN A 53 19.69 -1.97 -7.67
C ASN A 53 19.60 -2.59 -9.06
N PHE A 54 18.49 -3.27 -9.36
CA PHE A 54 18.21 -3.84 -10.67
C PHE A 54 18.15 -2.76 -11.76
N LEU A 55 17.40 -1.68 -11.54
CA LEU A 55 17.30 -0.54 -12.45
C LEU A 55 18.63 0.24 -12.56
N ALA A 56 19.37 0.38 -11.46
CA ALA A 56 20.65 1.08 -11.41
C ALA A 56 21.72 0.41 -12.27
N VAL A 57 21.77 -0.94 -12.29
CA VAL A 57 22.71 -1.70 -13.13
C VAL A 57 22.43 -1.45 -14.61
N GLU A 58 21.16 -1.54 -15.02
CA GLU A 58 20.75 -1.40 -16.42
C GLU A 58 21.08 -0.01 -16.99
N THR A 59 20.98 1.02 -16.15
CA THR A 59 21.19 2.43 -16.50
C THR A 59 22.62 2.91 -16.32
N SER A 60 23.52 2.07 -15.79
CA SER A 60 24.86 2.50 -15.36
C SER A 60 24.80 3.70 -14.41
N PHE A 61 23.92 3.63 -13.42
CA PHE A 61 23.66 4.70 -12.44
C PHE A 61 24.98 5.23 -11.83
N PRO A 62 25.18 6.56 -11.77
CA PRO A 62 26.51 7.15 -11.56
C PRO A 62 27.03 7.12 -10.12
N SER A 63 26.28 6.58 -9.15
CA SER A 63 26.68 6.49 -7.74
C SER A 63 26.58 5.07 -7.21
N ASP A 64 27.66 4.60 -6.60
CA ASP A 64 27.71 3.32 -5.87
C ASP A 64 27.43 3.48 -4.38
N LEU A 65 27.17 4.71 -3.90
CA LEU A 65 26.86 4.93 -2.50
C LEU A 65 25.49 4.32 -2.16
N PRO A 66 25.37 3.48 -1.10
CA PRO A 66 24.10 2.83 -0.75
C PRO A 66 22.94 3.81 -0.59
N LYS A 67 23.18 5.00 -0.02
CA LYS A 67 22.16 6.07 0.16
C LYS A 67 21.54 6.58 -1.15
N ASP A 68 22.22 6.40 -2.28
CA ASP A 68 21.75 6.81 -3.59
C ASP A 68 21.21 5.62 -4.35
N ARG A 69 21.94 4.50 -4.33
CA ARG A 69 21.62 3.30 -5.09
C ARG A 69 20.46 2.48 -4.53
N ASP A 70 20.22 2.53 -3.22
CA ASP A 70 19.09 1.86 -2.57
C ASP A 70 17.80 2.71 -2.59
N ASP A 71 17.89 3.98 -3.04
CA ASP A 71 16.73 4.87 -3.17
C ASP A 71 16.03 4.63 -4.52
N LEU A 72 14.97 3.82 -4.46
CA LEU A 72 14.19 3.47 -5.63
C LEU A 72 13.65 4.70 -6.38
N SER A 73 13.28 5.76 -5.67
CA SER A 73 12.70 6.94 -6.30
C SER A 73 13.72 7.71 -7.13
N LYS A 74 14.91 7.91 -6.55
CA LYS A 74 16.04 8.55 -7.21
C LYS A 74 16.54 7.76 -8.42
N VAL A 75 16.72 6.44 -8.26
CA VAL A 75 17.18 5.59 -9.37
C VAL A 75 16.14 5.52 -10.48
N SER A 76 14.84 5.47 -10.13
CA SER A 76 13.77 5.47 -11.12
C SER A 76 13.69 6.81 -11.88
N SER A 77 13.89 7.95 -11.22
CA SER A 77 13.98 9.25 -11.89
C SER A 77 15.13 9.27 -12.89
N TYR A 78 16.32 8.81 -12.47
CA TYR A 78 17.47 8.70 -13.37
C TYR A 78 17.19 7.77 -14.57
N TYR A 79 16.57 6.60 -14.33
CA TYR A 79 16.17 5.69 -15.40
C TYR A 79 15.23 6.39 -16.39
N ALA A 80 14.20 7.09 -15.88
CA ALA A 80 13.24 7.79 -16.72
C ALA A 80 13.88 8.92 -17.54
N ASP A 81 14.85 9.64 -16.97
CA ASP A 81 15.56 10.72 -17.65
C ASP A 81 16.43 10.22 -18.81
N ILE A 82 17.15 9.11 -18.62
CA ILE A 82 18.09 8.61 -19.64
C ILE A 82 17.43 7.72 -20.69
N SER A 83 16.45 6.90 -20.29
CA SER A 83 15.83 5.86 -21.14
C SER A 83 14.39 6.19 -21.53
N GLY A 84 13.81 7.23 -20.92
CA GLY A 84 12.42 7.62 -21.12
C GLY A 84 11.44 6.87 -20.21
N ARG A 85 10.38 7.57 -19.80
CA ARG A 85 9.30 7.03 -18.93
C ARG A 85 8.64 5.76 -19.49
N ARG A 86 8.46 5.66 -20.81
CA ARG A 86 7.87 4.48 -21.46
C ARG A 86 8.72 3.23 -21.21
N THR A 87 10.03 3.35 -21.36
CA THR A 87 10.98 2.24 -21.17
C THR A 87 10.99 1.79 -19.70
N LEU A 88 11.01 2.74 -18.75
CA LEU A 88 10.88 2.42 -17.32
C LEU A 88 9.60 1.62 -17.05
N ARG A 89 8.47 2.07 -17.59
CA ARG A 89 7.16 1.41 -17.44
C ARG A 89 7.17 -0.01 -18.01
N GLU A 90 7.74 -0.21 -19.20
CA GLU A 90 7.89 -1.53 -19.83
C GLU A 90 8.71 -2.46 -18.93
N ARG A 91 9.82 -1.95 -18.38
CA ARG A 91 10.68 -2.72 -17.48
C ARG A 91 10.00 -3.07 -16.16
N LEU A 92 9.26 -2.13 -15.57
CA LEU A 92 8.45 -2.40 -14.38
C LEU A 92 7.36 -3.44 -14.67
N ARG A 93 6.70 -3.37 -15.84
CA ARG A 93 5.72 -4.38 -16.24
C ARG A 93 6.34 -5.77 -16.31
N GLU A 94 7.51 -5.93 -16.92
CA GLU A 94 8.19 -7.24 -17.03
C GLU A 94 8.50 -7.88 -15.67
N VAL A 95 8.73 -7.05 -14.66
CA VAL A 95 8.87 -7.48 -13.26
C VAL A 95 7.50 -7.84 -12.68
N PHE A 96 6.54 -6.91 -12.68
CA PHE A 96 5.32 -7.06 -11.88
C PHE A 96 4.17 -7.85 -12.53
N VAL A 97 4.16 -8.04 -13.85
CA VAL A 97 3.05 -8.72 -14.56
C VAL A 97 3.00 -10.24 -14.32
N ARG A 98 4.08 -10.81 -13.79
CA ARG A 98 4.20 -12.25 -13.58
C ARG A 98 3.25 -12.74 -12.50
N GLU A 99 2.97 -14.04 -12.54
CA GLU A 99 2.23 -14.70 -11.47
C GLU A 99 3.15 -14.92 -10.26
N TYR A 100 2.72 -14.38 -9.13
CA TYR A 100 3.41 -14.52 -7.86
C TYR A 100 2.50 -15.23 -6.85
N PRO A 101 3.06 -16.06 -5.96
CA PRO A 101 2.26 -16.71 -4.93
C PRO A 101 1.70 -15.68 -3.96
N ARG A 102 0.41 -15.80 -3.64
CA ARG A 102 -0.21 -15.02 -2.57
C ARG A 102 0.25 -15.51 -1.21
N GLY A 103 0.63 -14.58 -0.34
CA GLY A 103 0.96 -14.86 1.06
C GLY A 103 -0.26 -14.94 1.97
N ALA A 104 -0.10 -15.58 3.15
CA ALA A 104 -1.16 -15.78 4.15
C ALA A 104 -1.88 -14.49 4.59
N LEU A 105 -1.19 -13.34 4.56
CA LEU A 105 -1.79 -12.03 4.82
C LEU A 105 -2.94 -11.71 3.87
N HIS A 106 -2.74 -11.91 2.56
CA HIS A 106 -3.74 -11.57 1.55
C HIS A 106 -4.98 -12.44 1.72
N ASP A 107 -4.77 -13.74 1.92
CA ASP A 107 -5.84 -14.71 2.19
C ASP A 107 -6.59 -14.36 3.48
N PHE A 108 -5.87 -13.98 4.55
CA PHE A 108 -6.46 -13.56 5.80
C PHE A 108 -7.35 -12.32 5.63
N LEU A 109 -6.85 -11.27 4.96
CA LEU A 109 -7.61 -10.04 4.74
C LEU A 109 -8.87 -10.29 3.88
N ALA A 110 -8.75 -11.13 2.85
CA ALA A 110 -9.90 -11.52 2.02
C ALA A 110 -10.95 -12.30 2.82
N ALA A 111 -10.54 -13.07 3.83
CA ALA A 111 -11.42 -13.88 4.68
C ALA A 111 -12.11 -13.10 5.81
N VAL A 112 -11.72 -11.85 6.09
CA VAL A 112 -12.42 -11.01 7.07
C VAL A 112 -13.88 -10.82 6.63
N PRO A 113 -14.89 -11.02 7.49
CA PRO A 113 -16.29 -11.03 7.05
C PRO A 113 -16.83 -9.64 6.70
N ALA A 114 -16.44 -8.61 7.46
CA ALA A 114 -16.91 -7.25 7.22
C ALA A 114 -16.35 -6.67 5.91
N PRO A 115 -17.09 -5.77 5.25
CA PRO A 115 -16.52 -4.87 4.25
C PRO A 115 -15.39 -4.04 4.84
N MET A 116 -14.36 -3.80 4.05
CA MET A 116 -13.19 -3.01 4.46
C MET A 116 -12.73 -2.11 3.33
N VAL A 117 -12.11 -0.98 3.69
CA VAL A 117 -11.28 -0.21 2.77
C VAL A 117 -9.83 -0.55 3.09
N ALA A 118 -9.16 -1.29 2.19
CA ALA A 118 -7.74 -1.56 2.27
C ALA A 118 -6.97 -0.52 1.44
N VAL A 119 -6.03 0.17 2.07
CA VAL A 119 -5.14 1.11 1.39
C VAL A 119 -3.86 0.38 1.03
N VAL A 120 -3.49 0.39 -0.24
CA VAL A 120 -2.38 -0.40 -0.77
C VAL A 120 -1.43 0.51 -1.55
N THR A 121 -0.13 0.41 -1.27
CA THR A 121 0.92 1.15 -2.00
C THR A 121 1.74 0.27 -2.94
N ASN A 122 1.32 -0.98 -3.12
CA ASN A 122 2.01 -1.98 -3.92
C ASN A 122 1.39 -2.05 -5.33
N TYR A 123 2.21 -2.35 -6.34
CA TYR A 123 1.76 -2.42 -7.73
C TYR A 123 1.13 -3.77 -8.09
N ASP A 124 1.56 -4.84 -7.41
CA ASP A 124 1.08 -6.21 -7.63
C ASP A 124 -0.42 -6.38 -7.37
N THR A 125 -0.98 -7.51 -7.77
CA THR A 125 -2.43 -7.79 -7.63
C THR A 125 -2.74 -8.86 -6.58
N LEU A 126 -1.85 -9.10 -5.62
CA LEU A 126 -1.96 -10.25 -4.71
C LEU A 126 -3.20 -10.18 -3.81
N LEU A 127 -3.56 -8.98 -3.33
CA LEU A 127 -4.77 -8.80 -2.52
C LEU A 127 -6.02 -9.02 -3.37
N GLU A 128 -6.05 -8.45 -4.57
CA GLU A 128 -7.13 -8.60 -5.54
C GLU A 128 -7.34 -10.08 -5.91
N GLN A 129 -6.24 -10.83 -6.11
CA GLN A 129 -6.28 -12.28 -6.33
C GLN A 129 -6.88 -13.03 -5.14
N ALA A 130 -6.52 -12.67 -3.91
CA ALA A 130 -7.06 -13.30 -2.71
C ALA A 130 -8.58 -13.05 -2.58
N PHE A 131 -9.05 -11.82 -2.82
CA PHE A 131 -10.49 -11.51 -2.84
C PHE A 131 -11.24 -12.31 -3.91
N ARG A 132 -10.68 -12.42 -5.12
CA ARG A 132 -11.26 -13.26 -6.19
C ARG A 132 -11.31 -14.74 -5.80
N ALA A 133 -10.25 -15.26 -5.17
CA ALA A 133 -10.15 -16.67 -4.79
C ALA A 133 -11.24 -17.10 -3.78
N VAL A 134 -11.65 -16.20 -2.89
CA VAL A 134 -12.74 -16.45 -1.93
C VAL A 134 -14.12 -15.99 -2.42
N GLY A 135 -14.20 -15.45 -3.65
CA GLY A 135 -15.44 -14.92 -4.22
C GLY A 135 -16.02 -13.71 -3.48
N LYS A 136 -15.19 -12.96 -2.74
CA LYS A 136 -15.65 -11.77 -2.01
C LYS A 136 -15.67 -10.57 -2.95
N PRO A 137 -16.82 -9.89 -3.14
CA PRO A 137 -16.90 -8.73 -4.01
C PRO A 137 -16.08 -7.57 -3.47
N TYR A 138 -15.37 -6.90 -4.37
CA TYR A 138 -14.61 -5.70 -4.07
C TYR A 138 -14.61 -4.75 -5.27
N ASP A 139 -14.55 -3.47 -4.95
CA ASP A 139 -14.25 -2.41 -5.90
C ASP A 139 -12.76 -2.08 -5.84
N LEU A 140 -12.20 -1.71 -7.00
CA LEU A 140 -10.81 -1.30 -7.11
C LEU A 140 -10.76 0.18 -7.48
N VAL A 141 -10.06 0.98 -6.67
CA VAL A 141 -9.87 2.40 -6.91
C VAL A 141 -8.39 2.69 -7.02
N ILE A 142 -7.97 3.34 -8.10
CA ILE A 142 -6.55 3.58 -8.41
C ILE A 142 -6.33 5.07 -8.70
N TYR A 143 -5.21 5.59 -8.19
CA TYR A 143 -4.66 6.87 -8.59
C TYR A 143 -3.90 6.76 -9.93
N PRO A 144 -4.29 7.48 -11.00
CA PRO A 144 -3.67 7.39 -12.31
C PRO A 144 -2.53 8.41 -12.48
N ALA A 145 -1.33 8.08 -12.01
CA ALA A 145 -0.14 8.94 -12.04
C ALA A 145 0.39 9.28 -13.45
N ASP A 146 0.39 8.31 -14.36
CA ASP A 146 1.02 8.34 -15.69
C ASP A 146 0.10 8.88 -16.78
N ARG A 147 -1.10 9.35 -16.44
CA ARG A 147 -2.13 9.73 -17.41
C ARG A 147 -2.51 11.20 -17.25
N LYS A 148 -1.74 12.06 -17.95
CA LYS A 148 -1.94 13.52 -17.96
C LYS A 148 -3.34 13.94 -18.40
N ASP A 149 -3.97 13.16 -19.27
CA ASP A 149 -5.34 13.39 -19.76
C ASP A 149 -6.41 13.21 -18.67
N ILE A 150 -6.12 12.46 -17.62
CA ILE A 150 -7.02 12.20 -16.49
C ILE A 150 -6.34 12.50 -15.14
N ALA A 151 -5.37 13.42 -15.14
CA ALA A 151 -4.55 13.76 -13.98
C ALA A 151 -5.30 14.42 -12.82
N ASN A 152 -6.62 14.62 -12.90
CA ASN A 152 -7.46 15.04 -11.78
C ASN A 152 -8.57 14.04 -11.44
N ALA A 153 -8.50 12.85 -12.04
CA ALA A 153 -9.45 11.78 -11.84
C ALA A 153 -8.86 10.64 -11.01
N ILE A 154 -9.72 9.67 -10.75
CA ILE A 154 -9.40 8.32 -10.29
C ILE A 154 -9.89 7.32 -11.35
N LEU A 155 -9.31 6.13 -11.34
CA LEU A 155 -9.88 4.97 -12.02
C LEU A 155 -10.64 4.14 -10.99
N TRP A 156 -11.93 3.93 -11.22
CA TRP A 156 -12.77 3.09 -10.38
C TRP A 156 -13.28 1.90 -11.19
N TRP A 157 -12.94 0.70 -10.76
CA TRP A 157 -13.57 -0.55 -11.19
C TRP A 157 -14.63 -0.95 -10.16
N PRO A 158 -15.92 -0.79 -10.48
CA PRO A 158 -16.96 -1.49 -9.75
C PRO A 158 -16.75 -2.99 -9.82
N HIS A 159 -17.14 -3.70 -8.78
CA HIS A 159 -17.05 -5.16 -8.76
C HIS A 159 -17.70 -5.80 -9.99
N GLY A 160 -16.95 -6.67 -10.68
CA GLY A 160 -17.41 -7.39 -11.87
C GLY A 160 -17.39 -6.56 -13.17
N ALA A 161 -17.01 -5.28 -13.13
CA ALA A 161 -16.87 -4.46 -14.33
C ALA A 161 -15.62 -4.88 -15.13
N PRO A 162 -15.70 -4.95 -16.47
CA PRO A 162 -14.55 -5.28 -17.32
C PRO A 162 -13.56 -4.11 -17.46
N GLU A 163 -14.03 -2.86 -17.31
CA GLU A 163 -13.25 -1.64 -17.51
C GLU A 163 -13.52 -0.61 -16.39
N PRO A 164 -12.57 0.31 -16.14
CA PRO A 164 -12.75 1.32 -15.12
C PRO A 164 -13.62 2.47 -15.63
N GLN A 165 -14.29 3.11 -14.69
CA GLN A 165 -14.86 4.43 -14.84
C GLN A 165 -13.81 5.47 -14.44
N VAL A 166 -13.60 6.47 -15.30
CA VAL A 166 -12.83 7.66 -14.96
C VAL A 166 -13.78 8.61 -14.22
N LYS A 167 -13.45 8.96 -12.97
CA LYS A 167 -14.28 9.85 -12.15
C LYS A 167 -13.45 10.92 -11.46
N ALA A 168 -14.03 12.09 -11.21
CA ALA A 168 -13.42 12.99 -10.24
C ALA A 168 -13.46 12.34 -8.83
N PRO A 169 -12.45 12.57 -7.96
CA PRO A 169 -12.41 11.95 -6.63
C PRO A 169 -13.64 12.21 -5.75
N ASN A 170 -14.30 13.36 -5.93
CA ASN A 170 -15.52 13.76 -5.21
C ASN A 170 -16.81 13.19 -5.83
N GLU A 171 -16.74 12.57 -7.00
CA GLU A 171 -17.86 11.88 -7.67
C GLU A 171 -17.85 10.36 -7.41
N LEU A 172 -16.86 9.88 -6.66
CA LEU A 172 -16.82 8.49 -6.22
C LEU A 172 -17.93 8.24 -5.21
N ASP A 173 -18.83 7.33 -5.55
CA ASP A 173 -19.99 6.98 -4.74
C ASP A 173 -20.01 5.46 -4.56
N ILE A 174 -19.54 5.02 -3.39
CA ILE A 174 -19.48 3.61 -2.99
C ILE A 174 -20.06 3.51 -1.58
N ASP A 175 -21.01 2.60 -1.36
CA ASP A 175 -21.48 2.26 -0.02
C ASP A 175 -20.41 1.41 0.70
N LEU A 176 -19.48 2.09 1.37
CA LEU A 176 -18.37 1.47 2.10
C LEU A 176 -18.80 0.60 3.29
N SER A 177 -20.10 0.62 3.66
CA SER A 177 -20.65 -0.28 4.69
C SER A 177 -21.02 -1.66 4.13
N LYS A 178 -21.12 -1.80 2.80
CA LYS A 178 -21.51 -3.03 2.10
C LYS A 178 -20.45 -3.54 1.14
N THR A 179 -19.64 -2.64 0.58
CA THR A 179 -18.65 -2.97 -0.45
C THR A 179 -17.24 -2.87 0.11
N SER A 180 -16.45 -3.91 -0.10
CA SER A 180 -15.01 -3.84 0.16
C SER A 180 -14.32 -3.05 -0.94
N VAL A 181 -13.33 -2.24 -0.58
CA VAL A 181 -12.57 -1.43 -1.54
C VAL A 181 -11.08 -1.70 -1.36
N ILE A 182 -10.41 -1.95 -2.48
CA ILE A 182 -8.95 -1.93 -2.55
C ILE A 182 -8.56 -0.60 -3.18
N TYR A 183 -7.98 0.31 -2.40
CA TYR A 183 -7.54 1.62 -2.85
C TYR A 183 -6.02 1.65 -3.06
N LYS A 184 -5.58 1.75 -4.32
CA LYS A 184 -4.16 1.72 -4.70
C LYS A 184 -3.63 3.11 -4.99
N MET A 185 -2.79 3.61 -4.09
CA MET A 185 -2.28 4.98 -4.13
C MET A 185 -1.12 5.17 -5.11
N HIS A 186 -0.29 4.14 -5.29
CA HIS A 186 0.89 4.22 -6.15
C HIS A 186 0.66 3.65 -7.55
N GLY A 187 -0.58 3.34 -7.90
CA GLY A 187 -0.92 2.69 -9.17
C GLY A 187 -0.99 1.18 -9.06
N THR A 188 -0.91 0.51 -10.20
CA THR A 188 -1.15 -0.92 -10.32
C THR A 188 -0.50 -1.46 -11.58
N ILE A 189 -0.26 -2.77 -11.60
CA ILE A 189 -0.21 -3.54 -12.84
C ILE A 189 -1.58 -4.10 -13.15
N HIS A 190 -1.95 -4.13 -14.43
CA HIS A 190 -3.08 -4.91 -14.91
C HIS A 190 -2.55 -6.19 -15.61
N PRO A 191 -3.00 -7.40 -15.20
CA PRO A 191 -2.41 -8.66 -15.68
C PRO A 191 -2.44 -8.79 -17.20
N GLU A 192 -3.60 -8.53 -17.82
CA GLU A 192 -3.81 -8.82 -19.24
C GLU A 192 -3.42 -7.66 -20.16
N VAL A 193 -3.87 -6.44 -19.86
CA VAL A 193 -3.68 -5.27 -20.73
C VAL A 193 -2.74 -4.24 -20.10
N ASN A 194 -1.75 -3.76 -20.86
CA ASN A 194 -0.81 -2.75 -20.35
C ASN A 194 -1.38 -1.33 -20.28
N LYS A 195 -2.54 -1.06 -20.91
CA LYS A 195 -3.14 0.30 -21.01
C LYS A 195 -3.48 0.91 -19.65
N TRP A 196 -3.67 0.06 -18.64
CA TRP A 196 -4.06 0.44 -17.30
C TRP A 196 -2.92 0.40 -16.28
N ASP A 197 -1.74 -0.05 -16.69
CA ASP A 197 -0.60 -0.02 -15.75
C ASP A 197 -0.34 1.43 -15.35
N ASN A 198 0.16 1.62 -14.14
CA ASN A 198 0.45 2.93 -13.62
C ASN A 198 1.41 2.83 -12.45
N PHE A 199 2.40 3.71 -12.38
CA PHE A 199 3.39 3.67 -11.31
C PHE A 199 3.61 5.08 -10.72
N VAL A 200 3.52 5.22 -9.40
CA VAL A 200 4.09 6.36 -8.67
C VAL A 200 5.42 5.89 -8.12
N ILE A 201 6.51 6.15 -8.84
CA ILE A 201 7.81 5.56 -8.51
C ILE A 201 8.97 6.55 -8.61
N THR A 202 8.91 7.55 -9.49
CA THR A 202 9.93 8.60 -9.63
C THR A 202 9.72 9.71 -8.60
N GLU A 203 10.75 10.50 -8.32
CA GLU A 203 10.62 11.70 -7.48
C GLU A 203 9.55 12.67 -8.04
N GLU A 204 9.50 12.83 -9.36
CA GLU A 204 8.49 13.62 -10.07
C GLU A 204 7.07 13.11 -9.80
N ASP A 205 6.85 11.79 -9.89
CA ASP A 205 5.54 11.18 -9.61
C ASP A 205 5.11 11.45 -8.17
N TYR A 206 6.04 11.33 -7.20
CA TYR A 206 5.74 11.59 -5.80
C TYR A 206 5.44 13.06 -5.52
N VAL A 207 6.17 13.98 -6.15
CA VAL A 207 5.90 15.43 -6.04
C VAL A 207 4.50 15.75 -6.58
N GLU A 208 4.14 15.22 -7.74
CA GLU A 208 2.80 15.42 -8.33
C GLU A 208 1.70 14.81 -7.44
N PHE A 209 1.92 13.57 -6.98
CA PHE A 209 1.00 12.89 -6.08
C PHE A 209 0.76 13.68 -4.77
N LEU A 210 1.83 14.15 -4.14
CA LEU A 210 1.75 14.91 -2.89
C LEU A 210 1.11 16.28 -3.08
N SER A 211 1.41 16.96 -4.20
CA SER A 211 0.75 18.21 -4.59
C SER A 211 -0.77 18.01 -4.64
N ARG A 212 -1.24 16.98 -5.35
CA ARG A 212 -2.68 16.62 -5.42
C ARG A 212 -3.26 16.20 -4.07
N MET A 213 -2.48 15.51 -3.22
CA MET A 213 -2.92 15.15 -1.88
C MET A 213 -3.17 16.39 -1.02
N THR A 214 -2.28 17.40 -1.09
CA THR A 214 -2.48 18.68 -0.38
C THR A 214 -3.66 19.49 -0.92
N ALA A 215 -3.95 19.37 -2.21
CA ALA A 215 -5.14 19.96 -2.84
C ALA A 215 -6.44 19.15 -2.59
N ASN A 216 -6.37 18.03 -1.86
CA ASN A 216 -7.48 17.07 -1.68
C ASN A 216 -8.06 16.50 -2.99
N THR A 217 -7.24 16.39 -4.05
CA THR A 217 -7.63 15.84 -5.37
C THR A 217 -6.98 14.49 -5.69
N ALA A 218 -6.14 13.96 -4.78
CA ALA A 218 -5.54 12.63 -4.94
C ALA A 218 -6.37 11.50 -4.31
N VAL A 219 -7.02 11.76 -3.17
CA VAL A 219 -7.76 10.76 -2.39
C VAL A 219 -9.23 11.18 -2.31
N PRO A 220 -10.18 10.30 -2.69
CA PRO A 220 -11.61 10.55 -2.56
C PRO A 220 -12.04 10.95 -1.13
N SER A 221 -12.96 11.91 -1.02
CA SER A 221 -13.47 12.41 0.27
C SER A 221 -14.12 11.32 1.11
N ILE A 222 -14.85 10.39 0.47
CA ILE A 222 -15.50 9.26 1.15
C ILE A 222 -14.50 8.40 1.93
N PHE A 223 -13.25 8.28 1.47
CA PHE A 223 -12.21 7.55 2.19
C PHE A 223 -11.71 8.33 3.39
N TYR A 224 -11.49 9.63 3.26
CA TYR A 224 -11.13 10.47 4.40
C TYR A 224 -12.19 10.47 5.51
N GLU A 225 -13.46 10.47 5.14
CA GLU A 225 -14.58 10.35 6.09
C GLU A 225 -14.58 8.96 6.75
N HIS A 226 -14.41 7.89 5.96
CA HIS A 226 -14.30 6.53 6.45
C HIS A 226 -13.15 6.36 7.47
N PHE A 227 -12.01 7.02 7.24
CA PHE A 227 -10.82 6.94 8.06
C PHE A 227 -10.95 7.59 9.45
N ARG A 228 -11.83 8.59 9.62
CA ARG A 228 -11.94 9.39 10.87
C ARG A 228 -12.32 8.58 12.10
N GLU A 229 -13.02 7.47 11.92
CA GLU A 229 -13.61 6.69 13.02
C GLU A 229 -13.02 5.30 13.13
N ARG A 230 -11.89 5.04 12.43
CA ARG A 230 -11.30 3.71 12.31
C ARG A 230 -9.86 3.69 12.75
N SER A 231 -9.45 2.54 13.28
CA SER A 231 -8.05 2.26 13.57
C SER A 231 -7.30 1.95 12.29
N PHE A 232 -6.02 2.31 12.23
CA PHE A 232 -5.15 1.87 11.14
C PHE A 232 -4.31 0.67 11.56
N LEU A 233 -4.14 -0.28 10.64
CA LEU A 233 -3.20 -1.40 10.79
C LEU A 233 -2.18 -1.35 9.65
N PHE A 234 -0.99 -0.85 9.94
CA PHE A 234 0.12 -0.75 9.00
C PHE A 234 0.86 -2.09 8.92
N LEU A 235 0.96 -2.64 7.71
CA LEU A 235 1.54 -3.95 7.43
C LEU A 235 2.62 -3.80 6.37
N GLY A 236 3.87 -4.13 6.71
CA GLY A 236 4.97 -4.13 5.74
C GLY A 236 5.46 -2.74 5.36
N TYR A 237 5.36 -1.79 6.28
CA TYR A 237 5.88 -0.43 6.12
C TYR A 237 7.22 -0.24 6.83
N SER A 238 8.14 0.42 6.14
CA SER A 238 9.28 1.10 6.77
C SER A 238 9.07 2.60 6.63
N LEU A 239 9.34 3.38 7.69
CA LEU A 239 9.30 4.83 7.62
C LEU A 239 10.63 5.42 7.11
N GLY A 240 11.50 4.58 6.53
CA GLY A 240 12.70 5.00 5.81
C GLY A 240 12.38 5.89 4.61
N ASP A 241 11.32 5.56 3.87
CA ASP A 241 10.91 6.30 2.68
C ASP A 241 10.27 7.65 3.02
N TRP A 242 10.77 8.71 2.40
CA TRP A 242 10.29 10.07 2.66
C TRP A 242 8.83 10.27 2.21
N ASN A 243 8.44 9.68 1.08
CA ASN A 243 7.09 9.84 0.51
C ASN A 243 6.02 9.32 1.48
N LEU A 244 6.25 8.16 2.11
CA LEU A 244 5.35 7.58 3.11
C LEU A 244 5.24 8.45 4.35
N ARG A 245 6.34 9.05 4.81
CA ARG A 245 6.31 9.99 5.94
C ARG A 245 5.41 11.19 5.66
N VAL A 246 5.35 11.66 4.41
CA VAL A 246 4.45 12.75 3.99
C VAL A 246 3.01 12.28 3.89
N ILE A 247 2.75 11.12 3.28
CA ILE A 247 1.41 10.51 3.22
C ILE A 247 0.82 10.38 4.63
N LEU A 248 1.60 9.82 5.57
CA LEU A 248 1.18 9.65 6.95
C LEU A 248 1.00 10.98 7.69
N LYS A 249 1.77 12.02 7.35
CA LYS A 249 1.56 13.37 7.89
C LYS A 249 0.24 13.96 7.39
N ASN A 250 -0.12 13.74 6.13
CA ASN A 250 -1.42 14.18 5.59
C ASN A 250 -2.59 13.36 6.17
N LEU A 251 -2.34 12.10 6.52
CA LEU A 251 -3.31 11.24 7.22
C LEU A 251 -3.35 11.48 8.73
N SER A 252 -2.33 12.11 9.34
CA SER A 252 -2.24 12.22 10.80
C SER A 252 -3.38 13.03 11.42
N LYS A 253 -3.97 13.97 10.67
CA LYS A 253 -5.21 14.68 11.07
C LYS A 253 -6.40 13.73 11.30
N TYR A 254 -6.33 12.51 10.79
CA TYR A 254 -7.33 11.45 10.99
C TYR A 254 -6.85 10.37 11.98
N LEU A 255 -5.54 10.27 12.22
CA LEU A 255 -4.96 9.39 13.26
C LEU A 255 -5.14 9.97 14.67
N SER A 256 -5.33 11.28 14.79
CA SER A 256 -5.63 11.97 16.05
C SER A 256 -6.95 12.74 15.92
N LYS A 257 -8.02 12.25 16.56
CA LYS A 257 -9.27 13.00 16.68
C LYS A 257 -9.06 14.11 17.71
N ARG A 258 -9.37 15.37 17.34
CA ARG A 258 -9.68 16.43 18.30
C ARG A 258 -11.19 16.52 18.38
N THR A 259 -11.78 16.23 19.53
CA THR A 259 -13.20 16.51 19.78
C THR A 259 -13.36 17.93 20.32
N SER A 260 -14.53 18.52 20.10
CA SER A 260 -14.89 19.86 20.60
C SER A 260 -15.07 19.94 22.13
N ASP A 261 -15.09 18.79 22.82
CA ASP A 261 -15.48 18.67 24.24
C ASP A 261 -14.36 18.19 25.19
N GLY A 262 -13.09 18.14 24.75
CA GLY A 262 -11.94 18.02 25.66
C GLY A 262 -11.58 16.63 26.18
N ASP A 263 -12.37 15.58 25.90
CA ASP A 263 -11.98 14.18 26.07
C ASP A 263 -11.60 13.56 24.71
N ASP A 264 -10.30 13.43 24.46
CA ASP A 264 -9.74 12.84 23.25
C ASP A 264 -9.76 11.29 23.35
N GLU A 265 -10.76 10.63 22.78
CA GLU A 265 -10.65 9.18 22.53
C GLU A 265 -9.75 8.94 21.31
N VAL A 266 -8.45 8.75 21.56
CA VAL A 266 -7.48 8.37 20.54
C VAL A 266 -7.75 6.92 20.13
N LEU A 267 -8.20 6.72 18.89
CA LEU A 267 -8.37 5.37 18.34
C LEU A 267 -7.01 4.68 18.22
N PRO A 268 -6.80 3.53 18.88
CA PRO A 268 -5.51 2.86 18.83
C PRO A 268 -5.24 2.40 17.40
N SER A 269 -4.06 2.73 16.87
CA SER A 269 -3.57 2.24 15.58
C SER A 269 -2.29 1.44 15.81
N TRP A 270 -1.99 0.53 14.89
CA TRP A 270 -0.90 -0.44 15.06
C TRP A 270 -0.02 -0.55 13.81
N SER A 271 1.26 -0.82 14.03
CA SER A 271 2.22 -1.12 12.97
C SER A 271 2.91 -2.45 13.27
N ILE A 272 2.90 -3.35 12.30
CA ILE A 272 3.57 -4.65 12.37
C ILE A 272 4.80 -4.60 11.49
N GLN A 273 5.98 -4.66 12.11
CA GLN A 273 7.25 -4.53 11.42
C GLN A 273 8.27 -5.46 12.08
N PHE A 274 9.00 -6.24 11.28
CA PHE A 274 10.08 -7.09 11.79
C PHE A 274 11.36 -6.27 11.96
N LYS A 275 11.98 -6.34 13.14
CA LYS A 275 13.22 -5.63 13.49
C LYS A 275 13.17 -4.13 13.14
N PRO A 276 12.19 -3.37 13.64
CA PRO A 276 12.11 -1.95 13.36
C PRO A 276 13.30 -1.20 13.98
N SER A 277 13.78 -0.18 13.27
CA SER A 277 14.84 0.68 13.78
C SER A 277 14.33 1.55 14.93
N GLU A 278 15.24 2.08 15.76
CA GLU A 278 14.89 3.06 16.80
C GLU A 278 14.22 4.31 16.21
N LEU A 279 14.62 4.70 14.99
CA LEU A 279 13.99 5.78 14.25
C LEU A 279 12.53 5.43 13.91
N ASP A 280 12.24 4.23 13.39
CA ASP A 280 10.88 3.78 13.11
C ASP A 280 10.01 3.83 14.38
N ARG A 281 10.53 3.29 15.50
CA ARG A 281 9.82 3.29 16.79
C ARG A 281 9.42 4.72 17.19
N LYS A 282 10.38 5.65 17.17
CA LYS A 282 10.13 7.06 17.51
C LYS A 282 9.16 7.75 16.56
N LEU A 283 9.23 7.45 15.27
CA LEU A 283 8.34 8.04 14.27
C LEU A 283 6.90 7.54 14.40
N TRP A 284 6.68 6.27 14.76
CA TRP A 284 5.35 5.72 15.01
C TRP A 284 4.77 6.19 16.35
N GLU A 285 5.57 6.22 17.42
CA GLU A 285 5.20 6.77 18.73
C GLU A 285 4.66 8.20 18.59
N LYS A 286 5.37 9.06 17.84
CA LYS A 286 4.94 10.45 17.58
C LYS A 286 3.59 10.57 16.85
N ARG A 287 3.12 9.50 16.21
CA ARG A 287 1.85 9.43 15.48
C ARG A 287 0.78 8.67 16.25
N ASN A 288 1.01 8.33 17.52
CA ASN A 288 0.13 7.50 18.35
C ASN A 288 -0.17 6.13 17.71
N VAL A 289 0.81 5.57 16.99
CA VAL A 289 0.75 4.22 16.42
C VAL A 289 1.64 3.30 17.23
N ASN A 290 1.05 2.24 17.78
CA ASN A 290 1.77 1.23 18.53
C ASN A 290 2.49 0.28 17.57
N ILE A 291 3.82 0.26 17.63
CA ILE A 291 4.63 -0.63 16.80
C ILE A 291 4.95 -1.94 17.54
N PHE A 292 4.81 -3.07 16.84
CA PHE A 292 5.20 -4.38 17.34
C PHE A 292 6.27 -5.01 16.46
N ASP A 293 7.31 -5.50 17.12
CA ASP A 293 8.43 -6.20 16.50
C ASP A 293 8.10 -7.68 16.32
N ILE A 294 7.47 -7.99 15.20
CA ILE A 294 7.04 -9.35 14.84
C ILE A 294 6.97 -9.47 13.32
N ALA A 295 7.29 -10.66 12.80
CA ALA A 295 7.08 -10.96 11.39
C ALA A 295 5.58 -10.97 11.05
N ILE A 296 5.22 -10.48 9.87
CA ILE A 296 3.81 -10.42 9.45
C ILE A 296 3.21 -11.82 9.35
N ASP A 297 3.97 -12.82 8.89
CA ASP A 297 3.53 -14.22 8.83
C ASP A 297 3.11 -14.75 10.22
N GLU A 298 3.93 -14.49 11.23
CA GLU A 298 3.65 -14.90 12.61
C GLU A 298 2.45 -14.13 13.19
N PHE A 299 2.37 -12.82 12.93
CA PHE A 299 1.25 -11.99 13.33
C PHE A 299 -0.08 -12.50 12.74
N VAL A 300 -0.10 -12.81 11.44
CA VAL A 300 -1.30 -13.32 10.75
C VAL A 300 -1.68 -14.69 11.27
N ALA A 301 -0.72 -15.59 11.53
CA ALA A 301 -1.00 -16.90 12.12
C ALA A 301 -1.72 -16.77 13.47
N LYS A 302 -1.18 -15.96 14.39
CA LYS A 302 -1.78 -15.71 15.72
C LYS A 302 -3.12 -14.97 15.65
N LEU A 303 -3.29 -14.05 14.68
CA LEU A 303 -4.55 -13.35 14.48
C LEU A 303 -5.63 -14.28 13.90
N SER A 304 -5.23 -15.28 13.10
CA SER A 304 -6.13 -16.29 12.51
C SER A 304 -6.66 -17.31 13.53
N GLU A 305 -5.96 -17.49 14.65
CA GLU A 305 -6.39 -18.31 15.79
C GLU A 305 -7.49 -17.63 16.63
N GLN A 306 -7.75 -16.34 16.41
CA GLN A 306 -8.74 -15.61 17.20
C GLN A 306 -10.17 -16.13 16.94
N PRO A 307 -11.06 -16.13 17.96
CA PRO A 307 -12.42 -16.64 17.82
C PRO A 307 -13.18 -15.91 16.71
N LYS A 308 -13.68 -16.66 15.72
CA LYS A 308 -14.45 -16.09 14.59
C LYS A 308 -15.87 -15.63 14.97
N LYS A 309 -16.31 -15.90 16.21
CA LYS A 309 -17.62 -15.50 16.75
C LYS A 309 -17.56 -14.12 17.37
#